data_AF-A0A665UR62-F1
#
_entry.id   AF-A0A665UR62-F1
#
_cell.length_a   1.000
_cell.length_b   1.000
_cell.length_c   1.000
_cell.angle_alpha   90.00
_cell.angle_beta   90.00
_cell.angle_gamma   90.00
#
_symmetry.space_group_name_H-M   'P 1'
#
loop_
_entity.id
_entity.type
_entity.pdbx_description
1 polymer ?
#
loop_
_entity_poly.entity_id
_entity_poly.type
_entity_poly.pdbx_seq_one_letter_code
_entity_poly.pdbx_strand_id
1 'polypeptide(L)'
;MTSEVDNANIMLDPLDIQEGEETYRNPTEVKMSQIVLPCHANHCGELSVGQLLKWMDSTACLSAERHASCSCITASVDDIHFEHTIGVGNVVNIIAKVNRAFTSSMEVGIMVTCEDLYTDRQWKVCHAFATFVAKRTEAGKVQLKQVFPHTQMEQMEYSLAAERRRMRLIHAEIITDLLSSSTAQLECQEYQDAVPAERTRVESVELVLPPHANHQVSTFGGQIMAWMENVATIAASRLCNAHPTLRSIDMFHFRGPSHIGDRLVLKAIVNNAFKHSMEVGVCAEAYQGGEPLRHINSAFMTFEVLDSDRKPCTLPRIRPEPDGKRRYKEAIARKKIRLDRKYIISSKHTEVPLSVPWDSSNQMYLSYNNVSALKLMDTRNNWILTSEKNKVRLYTLEENQMLSFKVEMHVSVGAGQTFHLLSDLRRRKEWDQHYEECEVINQADEDDTLYRVATPSVSKRGKGQDFILLASRRKPCDAGDPYLIALRSVTLPTHPPTEDYTRGEVLCAGFAIWEESSTVTKVTYYNKATPGVLPYISTDIAGLSSSFYSAFSACSHFLESIYNEKPFVQY
;
A
#
# COMPACT_ATOMS: atom_id res chain seq x y z
N MET A 1 -48.36 22.73 -41.89
CA MET A 1 -48.96 22.40 -40.58
C MET A 1 -48.04 21.39 -39.91
N THR A 2 -47.43 21.80 -38.81
CA THR A 2 -46.98 21.02 -37.63
C THR A 2 -46.28 19.67 -37.80
N SER A 3 -45.02 19.60 -37.35
CA SER A 3 -44.46 18.58 -36.44
C SER A 3 -42.95 18.85 -36.29
N GLU A 4 -42.53 19.50 -35.21
CA GLU A 4 -42.03 18.90 -33.96
C GLU A 4 -40.72 18.10 -34.16
N VAL A 5 -39.66 18.70 -33.62
CA VAL A 5 -38.30 18.18 -33.48
C VAL A 5 -38.27 17.45 -32.14
N ASP A 6 -37.96 16.16 -32.15
CA ASP A 6 -37.52 15.44 -30.94
C ASP A 6 -36.24 14.65 -31.24
N ASN A 7 -35.19 15.02 -30.51
CA ASN A 7 -33.88 14.38 -30.49
C ASN A 7 -33.96 13.10 -29.65
N ALA A 8 -33.89 11.94 -30.29
CA ALA A 8 -33.59 10.67 -29.64
C ALA A 8 -32.21 10.18 -30.09
N ASN A 9 -31.25 10.33 -29.18
CA ASN A 9 -29.87 9.86 -29.30
C ASN A 9 -29.85 8.32 -29.15
N ILE A 10 -29.97 7.61 -30.28
CA ILE A 10 -29.84 6.14 -30.30
C ILE A 10 -28.35 5.82 -30.44
N MET A 11 -27.74 5.42 -29.32
CA MET A 11 -26.46 4.71 -29.30
C MET A 11 -26.63 3.40 -30.09
N LEU A 12 -26.01 3.33 -31.26
CA LEU A 12 -25.87 2.11 -32.04
C LEU A 12 -24.85 1.20 -31.33
N ASP A 13 -25.28 -0.03 -31.05
CA ASP A 13 -24.44 -1.16 -30.65
C ASP A 13 -23.25 -1.33 -31.61
N PRO A 14 -22.01 -1.48 -31.11
CA PRO A 14 -20.89 -1.89 -31.92
C PRO A 14 -20.83 -3.42 -31.98
N LEU A 15 -21.78 -4.05 -32.66
CA LEU A 15 -21.68 -5.43 -33.10
C LEU A 15 -21.90 -5.47 -34.62
N ASP A 16 -20.93 -6.07 -35.31
CA ASP A 16 -20.83 -6.34 -36.74
C ASP A 16 -20.33 -5.21 -37.66
N ILE A 17 -19.00 -5.06 -37.64
CA ILE A 17 -18.23 -4.77 -38.86
C ILE A 17 -17.34 -6.00 -39.11
N GLN A 18 -17.71 -6.84 -40.08
CA GLN A 18 -16.84 -7.89 -40.60
C GLN A 18 -16.06 -7.36 -41.81
N GLU A 19 -14.80 -7.00 -41.59
CA GLU A 19 -13.73 -7.04 -42.60
C GLU A 19 -12.44 -7.58 -41.95
N GLY A 20 -12.05 -8.81 -42.30
CA GLY A 20 -10.65 -9.25 -42.47
C GLY A 20 -9.56 -9.03 -41.42
N GLU A 21 -9.82 -8.66 -40.16
CA GLU A 21 -8.76 -8.45 -39.16
C GLU A 21 -8.47 -9.72 -38.33
N GLU A 22 -7.32 -10.36 -38.56
CA GLU A 22 -6.73 -11.25 -37.55
C GLU A 22 -6.52 -10.44 -36.26
N THR A 23 -7.37 -10.64 -35.26
CA THR A 23 -7.24 -9.97 -33.96
C THR A 23 -5.87 -10.34 -33.37
N TYR A 24 -4.93 -9.38 -33.31
CA TYR A 24 -3.59 -9.64 -32.76
C TYR A 24 -3.73 -10.25 -31.35
N ARG A 25 -3.32 -11.51 -31.25
CA ARG A 25 -3.28 -12.24 -29.98
C ARG A 25 -1.84 -12.48 -29.61
N ASN A 26 -1.45 -12.05 -28.41
CA ASN A 26 -0.11 -12.29 -27.92
C ASN A 26 0.16 -13.81 -27.93
N PRO A 27 1.22 -14.29 -28.60
CA PRO A 27 1.47 -15.72 -28.79
C PRO A 27 1.71 -16.47 -27.48
N THR A 28 2.08 -15.75 -26.41
CA THR A 28 2.30 -16.31 -25.07
C THR A 28 1.03 -16.36 -24.23
N GLU A 29 -0.08 -15.79 -24.69
CA GLU A 29 -1.31 -15.65 -23.92
C GLU A 29 -2.03 -16.99 -23.71
N VAL A 30 -2.26 -17.34 -22.45
CA VAL A 30 -3.05 -18.50 -22.04
C VAL A 30 -4.31 -17.99 -21.34
N LYS A 31 -5.46 -18.58 -21.69
CA LYS A 31 -6.74 -18.33 -21.01
C LYS A 31 -7.22 -19.63 -20.37
N MET A 32 -7.69 -19.53 -19.13
CA MET A 32 -8.33 -20.62 -18.40
C MET A 32 -9.66 -20.08 -17.85
N SER A 33 -10.74 -20.79 -18.13
CA SER A 33 -12.08 -20.51 -17.59
C SER A 33 -12.53 -21.70 -16.77
N GLN A 34 -12.95 -21.46 -15.53
CA GLN A 34 -13.38 -22.50 -14.60
C GLN A 34 -14.64 -22.06 -13.86
N ILE A 35 -15.65 -22.93 -13.85
CA ILE A 35 -16.82 -22.73 -12.98
C ILE A 35 -16.46 -23.10 -11.55
N VAL A 36 -16.87 -22.26 -10.59
CA VAL A 36 -16.66 -22.53 -9.17
C VAL A 36 -17.68 -23.55 -8.69
N LEU A 37 -17.20 -24.77 -8.47
CA LEU A 37 -17.97 -25.88 -7.93
C LEU A 37 -17.90 -25.90 -6.39
N PRO A 38 -18.85 -26.55 -5.70
CA PRO A 38 -18.81 -26.70 -4.24
C PRO A 38 -17.51 -27.31 -3.70
N CYS A 39 -16.85 -28.21 -4.46
CA CYS A 39 -15.56 -28.78 -4.08
C CYS A 39 -14.38 -27.79 -4.15
N HIS A 40 -14.55 -26.65 -4.81
CA HIS A 40 -13.57 -25.57 -4.88
C HIS A 40 -13.78 -24.52 -3.77
N ALA A 41 -14.89 -24.59 -3.05
CA ALA A 41 -15.28 -23.57 -2.10
C ALA A 41 -14.91 -23.91 -0.66
N ASN A 42 -14.78 -22.86 0.15
CA ASN A 42 -14.72 -22.94 1.59
C ASN A 42 -16.12 -23.20 2.18
N HIS A 43 -16.21 -23.35 3.50
CA HIS A 43 -17.46 -23.58 4.23
C HIS A 43 -18.48 -22.44 4.11
N CYS A 44 -18.08 -21.25 3.67
CA CYS A 44 -18.97 -20.12 3.40
C CYS A 44 -19.56 -20.15 1.97
N GLY A 45 -19.20 -21.13 1.13
CA GLY A 45 -19.60 -21.17 -0.27
C GLY A 45 -18.86 -20.16 -1.15
N GLU A 46 -17.69 -19.71 -0.72
CA GLU A 46 -16.78 -18.85 -1.49
C GLU A 46 -15.59 -19.66 -1.98
N LEU A 47 -15.03 -19.34 -3.15
CA LEU A 47 -13.84 -19.99 -3.71
C LEU A 47 -12.68 -19.95 -2.70
N SER A 48 -12.10 -21.11 -2.40
CA SER A 48 -10.86 -21.19 -1.64
C SER A 48 -9.75 -20.45 -2.37
N VAL A 49 -9.09 -19.52 -1.68
CA VAL A 49 -8.03 -18.72 -2.30
C VAL A 49 -6.82 -19.59 -2.65
N GLY A 50 -6.54 -20.64 -1.89
CA GLY A 50 -5.55 -21.65 -2.25
C GLY A 50 -5.85 -22.29 -3.61
N GLN A 51 -7.10 -22.63 -3.89
CA GLN A 51 -7.51 -23.18 -5.19
C GLN A 51 -7.33 -22.16 -6.32
N LEU A 52 -7.66 -20.88 -6.06
CA LEU A 52 -7.43 -19.80 -7.02
C LEU A 52 -5.93 -19.64 -7.35
N LEU A 53 -5.06 -19.63 -6.33
CA LEU A 53 -3.61 -19.54 -6.50
C LEU A 53 -3.04 -20.71 -7.32
N LYS A 54 -3.60 -21.90 -7.14
CA LYS A 54 -3.23 -23.08 -7.93
C LYS A 54 -3.59 -22.90 -9.41
N TRP A 55 -4.78 -22.40 -9.73
CA TRP A 55 -5.19 -22.11 -11.11
C TRP A 55 -4.39 -20.98 -11.74
N MET A 56 -4.10 -19.92 -10.98
CA MET A 56 -3.25 -18.81 -11.41
C MET A 56 -1.85 -19.28 -11.79
N ASP A 57 -1.19 -20.04 -10.91
CA ASP A 57 0.15 -20.57 -11.16
C ASP A 57 0.18 -21.55 -12.33
N SER A 58 -0.83 -22.42 -12.45
CA SER A 58 -0.93 -23.37 -13.57
C SER A 58 -1.07 -22.64 -14.91
N THR A 59 -1.92 -21.61 -14.97
CA THR A 59 -2.13 -20.81 -16.19
C THR A 59 -0.86 -20.01 -16.55
N ALA A 60 -0.19 -19.44 -15.56
CA ALA A 60 1.03 -18.69 -15.74
C ALA A 60 2.22 -19.58 -16.13
N CYS A 61 2.33 -20.77 -15.55
CA CYS A 61 3.32 -21.79 -15.88
C CYS A 61 3.17 -22.21 -17.35
N LEU A 62 1.94 -22.49 -17.81
CA LEU A 62 1.68 -22.81 -19.23
C LEU A 62 2.07 -21.68 -20.18
N SER A 63 1.84 -20.42 -19.79
CA SER A 63 2.25 -19.24 -20.58
C SER A 63 3.79 -19.16 -20.67
N ALA A 64 4.48 -19.38 -19.56
CA ALA A 64 5.93 -19.41 -19.50
C ALA A 64 6.52 -20.57 -20.31
N GLU A 65 5.97 -21.78 -20.18
CA GLU A 65 6.39 -22.97 -20.91
C GLU A 65 6.18 -22.81 -22.43
N ARG A 66 5.08 -22.18 -22.85
CA ARG A 66 4.82 -21.87 -24.26
C ARG A 66 5.89 -20.95 -24.84
N HIS A 67 6.33 -19.94 -24.08
CA HIS A 67 7.39 -19.04 -24.51
C HIS A 67 8.78 -19.69 -24.47
N ALA A 68 9.08 -20.43 -23.41
CA ALA A 68 10.38 -21.07 -23.20
C ALA A 68 10.59 -22.31 -24.07
N SER A 69 9.50 -22.95 -24.53
CA SER A 69 9.50 -24.29 -25.13
C SER A 69 10.20 -25.35 -24.27
N CYS A 70 10.20 -25.15 -22.95
CA CYS A 70 10.74 -26.06 -21.95
C CYS A 70 10.06 -25.83 -20.60
N SER A 71 10.24 -26.78 -19.68
CA SER A 71 9.65 -26.74 -18.34
C SER A 71 10.09 -25.52 -17.56
N CYS A 72 9.11 -24.90 -16.90
CA CYS A 72 9.30 -23.69 -16.12
C CYS A 72 8.88 -23.93 -14.67
N ILE A 73 9.66 -23.40 -13.74
CA ILE A 73 9.34 -23.43 -12.30
C ILE A 73 9.07 -22.01 -11.79
N THR A 74 8.15 -21.91 -10.85
CA THR A 74 7.81 -20.65 -10.17
C THR A 74 8.97 -20.26 -9.26
N ALA A 75 9.58 -19.10 -9.51
CA ALA A 75 10.71 -18.59 -8.72
C ALA A 75 10.28 -17.55 -7.68
N SER A 76 9.33 -16.68 -8.05
CA SER A 76 8.77 -15.69 -7.13
C SER A 76 7.38 -15.26 -7.56
N VAL A 77 6.61 -14.77 -6.60
CA VAL A 77 5.30 -14.18 -6.80
C VAL A 77 5.30 -12.80 -6.16
N ASP A 78 4.79 -11.80 -6.87
CA ASP A 78 4.67 -10.43 -6.40
C ASP A 78 3.50 -10.26 -5.42
N ASP A 79 3.34 -9.05 -4.87
CA ASP A 79 2.21 -8.73 -4.01
C ASP A 79 0.89 -9.00 -4.74
N ILE A 80 0.05 -9.88 -4.19
CA ILE A 80 -1.30 -10.16 -4.72
C ILE A 80 -2.31 -9.49 -3.81
N HIS A 81 -3.25 -8.74 -4.39
CA HIS A 81 -4.37 -8.13 -3.68
C HIS A 81 -5.69 -8.68 -4.22
N PHE A 82 -6.55 -9.15 -3.33
CA PHE A 82 -7.88 -9.69 -3.65
C PHE A 82 -8.94 -8.64 -3.33
N GLU A 83 -9.55 -8.06 -4.37
CA GLU A 83 -10.54 -7.00 -4.23
C GLU A 83 -11.90 -7.57 -3.83
N HIS A 84 -12.28 -8.71 -4.43
CA HIS A 84 -13.59 -9.34 -4.28
C HIS A 84 -13.49 -10.84 -4.02
N THR A 85 -14.42 -11.38 -3.21
CA THR A 85 -14.60 -12.83 -3.08
C THR A 85 -15.43 -13.37 -4.25
N ILE A 86 -15.25 -14.65 -4.56
CA ILE A 86 -15.95 -15.33 -5.66
C ILE A 86 -16.87 -16.38 -5.06
N GLY A 87 -18.16 -16.37 -5.42
CA GLY A 87 -19.13 -17.36 -4.95
C GLY A 87 -19.15 -18.63 -5.79
N VAL A 88 -19.66 -19.72 -5.22
CA VAL A 88 -20.03 -20.94 -5.96
C VAL A 88 -21.05 -20.61 -7.05
N GLY A 89 -20.85 -21.17 -8.23
CA GLY A 89 -21.70 -20.94 -9.41
C GLY A 89 -21.18 -19.87 -10.36
N ASN A 90 -20.30 -18.98 -9.90
CA ASN A 90 -19.66 -18.00 -10.77
C ASN A 90 -18.56 -18.64 -11.62
N VAL A 91 -18.21 -18.01 -12.73
CA VAL A 91 -17.11 -18.43 -13.59
C VAL A 91 -15.90 -17.53 -13.35
N VAL A 92 -14.73 -18.15 -13.18
CA VAL A 92 -13.45 -17.48 -13.03
C VAL A 92 -12.71 -17.56 -14.36
N ASN A 93 -12.29 -16.40 -14.85
CA ASN A 93 -11.52 -16.24 -16.06
C ASN A 93 -10.12 -15.75 -15.71
N ILE A 94 -9.12 -16.56 -16.02
CA ILE A 94 -7.71 -16.29 -15.76
C ILE A 94 -7.00 -16.12 -17.09
N ILE A 95 -6.39 -14.95 -17.30
CA ILE A 95 -5.58 -14.65 -18.47
C ILE A 95 -4.15 -14.44 -18.02
N ALA A 96 -3.21 -15.22 -18.57
CA ALA A 96 -1.79 -15.08 -18.29
C ALA A 96 -1.01 -14.81 -19.58
N LYS A 97 -0.06 -13.87 -19.55
CA LYS A 97 0.82 -13.55 -20.68
C LYS A 97 2.23 -13.21 -20.21
N VAL A 98 3.24 -13.49 -21.02
CA VAL A 98 4.63 -13.10 -20.72
C VAL A 98 4.82 -11.62 -21.05
N ASN A 99 5.05 -10.80 -20.03
CA ASN A 99 5.31 -9.37 -20.21
C ASN A 99 6.73 -9.12 -20.69
N ARG A 100 7.70 -9.87 -20.14
CA ARG A 100 9.11 -9.72 -20.47
C ARG A 100 9.90 -10.98 -20.18
N ALA A 101 10.71 -11.41 -21.14
CA ALA A 101 11.73 -12.44 -20.95
C ALA A 101 13.09 -11.80 -20.71
N PHE A 102 13.84 -12.32 -19.73
CA PHE A 102 15.21 -11.91 -19.44
C PHE A 102 16.19 -12.95 -19.99
N THR A 103 17.21 -13.33 -19.22
CA THR A 103 18.19 -14.35 -19.63
C THR A 103 17.62 -15.75 -19.45
N SER A 104 17.40 -16.17 -18.20
CA SER A 104 16.83 -17.47 -17.83
C SER A 104 15.48 -17.37 -17.12
N SER A 105 15.07 -16.15 -16.74
CA SER A 105 13.80 -15.85 -16.09
C SER A 105 12.88 -15.03 -16.99
N MET A 106 11.59 -15.10 -16.72
CA MET A 106 10.57 -14.27 -17.38
C MET A 106 9.52 -13.83 -16.38
N GLU A 107 8.95 -12.65 -16.61
CA GLU A 107 7.81 -12.14 -15.86
C GLU A 107 6.52 -12.46 -16.63
N VAL A 108 5.57 -13.07 -15.93
CA VAL A 108 4.22 -13.37 -16.42
C VAL A 108 3.22 -12.51 -15.67
N GLY A 109 2.43 -11.73 -16.40
CA GLY A 109 1.28 -11.00 -15.87
C GLY A 109 0.06 -11.91 -15.84
N ILE A 110 -0.70 -11.87 -14.76
CA ILE A 110 -1.88 -12.70 -14.52
C ILE A 110 -3.04 -11.78 -14.17
N MET A 111 -4.11 -11.83 -14.95
CA MET A 111 -5.35 -11.12 -14.70
C MET A 111 -6.46 -12.12 -14.39
N VAL A 112 -7.14 -11.93 -13.26
CA VAL A 112 -8.28 -12.74 -12.86
C VAL A 112 -9.53 -11.87 -12.87
N THR A 113 -10.49 -12.26 -13.70
CA THR A 113 -11.85 -11.70 -13.70
C THR A 113 -12.84 -12.78 -13.28
N CYS A 114 -13.97 -12.35 -12.74
CA CYS A 114 -15.08 -13.21 -12.41
C CYS A 114 -16.32 -12.72 -13.14
N GLU A 115 -17.12 -13.65 -13.63
CA GLU A 115 -18.40 -13.38 -14.27
C GLU A 115 -19.50 -14.21 -13.59
N ASP A 116 -20.66 -13.59 -13.44
CA ASP A 116 -21.90 -14.26 -13.06
C ASP A 116 -22.76 -14.42 -14.32
N LEU A 117 -22.94 -15.67 -14.74
CA LEU A 117 -23.65 -16.04 -15.98
C LEU A 117 -25.15 -15.69 -15.93
N TYR A 118 -25.74 -15.49 -14.76
CA TYR A 118 -27.16 -15.18 -14.63
C TYR A 118 -27.44 -13.67 -14.62
N THR A 119 -26.49 -12.87 -14.15
CA THR A 119 -26.64 -11.41 -14.07
C THR A 119 -25.84 -10.65 -15.13
N ASP A 120 -25.06 -11.36 -15.94
CA ASP A 120 -24.13 -10.83 -16.95
C ASP A 120 -23.16 -9.77 -16.37
N ARG A 121 -22.86 -9.90 -15.08
CA ARG A 121 -21.94 -9.02 -14.37
C ARG A 121 -20.55 -9.60 -14.42
N GLN A 122 -19.60 -8.79 -14.88
CA GLN A 122 -18.18 -9.11 -14.82
C GLN A 122 -17.45 -8.10 -13.93
N TRP A 123 -16.56 -8.58 -13.08
CA TRP A 123 -15.68 -7.74 -12.28
C TRP A 123 -14.27 -8.32 -12.19
N LYS A 124 -13.31 -7.45 -11.88
CA LYS A 124 -11.92 -7.83 -11.66
C LYS A 124 -11.76 -8.35 -10.23
N VAL A 125 -11.01 -9.45 -10.06
CA VAL A 125 -10.78 -10.06 -8.74
C VAL A 125 -9.40 -9.71 -8.23
N CYS A 126 -8.38 -9.94 -9.06
CA CYS A 126 -7.01 -9.60 -8.75
C CYS A 126 -6.16 -9.44 -10.01
N HIS A 127 -5.02 -8.77 -9.84
CA HIS A 127 -3.95 -8.72 -10.82
C HIS A 127 -2.65 -9.11 -10.12
N ALA A 128 -1.90 -10.03 -10.70
CA ALA A 128 -0.70 -10.57 -10.08
C ALA A 128 0.42 -10.68 -11.11
N PHE A 129 1.65 -10.67 -10.62
CA PHE A 129 2.84 -10.91 -11.44
C PHE A 129 3.65 -12.05 -10.82
N ALA A 130 4.07 -12.98 -11.65
CA ALA A 130 4.88 -14.11 -11.23
C ALA A 130 6.16 -14.18 -12.08
N THR A 131 7.27 -14.55 -11.45
CA THR A 131 8.54 -14.80 -12.14
C THR A 131 8.75 -16.29 -12.28
N PHE A 132 8.91 -16.76 -13.52
CA PHE A 132 9.22 -18.14 -13.84
C PHE A 132 10.67 -18.25 -14.31
N VAL A 133 11.30 -19.38 -13.99
CA VAL A 133 12.65 -19.72 -14.45
C VAL A 133 12.57 -20.99 -15.28
N ALA A 134 13.11 -20.91 -16.50
CA ALA A 134 13.18 -22.04 -17.41
C ALA A 134 14.29 -23.00 -16.99
N LYS A 135 13.98 -24.30 -16.92
CA LYS A 135 14.94 -25.36 -16.64
C LYS A 135 15.03 -26.30 -17.84
N ARG A 136 16.26 -26.52 -18.33
CA ARG A 136 16.55 -27.55 -19.33
C ARG A 136 17.08 -28.79 -18.65
N THR A 137 16.67 -29.95 -19.14
CA THR A 137 17.08 -31.27 -18.64
C THR A 137 18.56 -31.57 -18.95
N GLU A 138 19.13 -30.90 -19.96
CA GLU A 138 20.56 -30.98 -20.31
C GLU A 138 21.32 -29.79 -19.71
N ALA A 139 22.55 -30.01 -19.24
CA ALA A 139 23.37 -29.12 -18.41
C ALA A 139 23.77 -27.74 -19.00
N GLY A 140 23.10 -27.28 -20.07
CA GLY A 140 23.29 -25.97 -20.67
C GLY A 140 22.45 -24.87 -19.99
N LYS A 141 23.02 -23.66 -19.90
CA LYS A 141 22.28 -22.45 -19.49
C LYS A 141 21.18 -22.16 -20.51
N VAL A 142 19.94 -21.99 -20.05
CA VAL A 142 18.82 -21.59 -20.92
C VAL A 142 18.95 -20.10 -21.25
N GLN A 143 18.87 -19.77 -22.54
CA GLN A 143 18.76 -18.40 -23.02
C GLN A 143 17.40 -18.22 -23.69
N LEU A 144 16.54 -17.43 -23.07
CA LEU A 144 15.19 -17.18 -23.55
C LEU A 144 15.19 -16.19 -24.70
N LYS A 145 14.28 -16.39 -25.65
CA LYS A 145 13.99 -15.40 -26.70
C LYS A 145 13.39 -14.15 -26.04
N GLN A 146 13.85 -12.97 -26.44
CA GLN A 146 13.27 -11.72 -25.97
C GLN A 146 11.86 -11.56 -26.53
N VAL A 147 10.94 -11.06 -25.70
CA VAL A 147 9.56 -10.74 -26.12
C VAL A 147 9.58 -9.35 -26.73
N PHE A 148 9.05 -9.20 -27.94
CA PHE A 148 8.87 -7.90 -28.58
C PHE A 148 7.43 -7.42 -28.35
N PRO A 149 7.24 -6.29 -27.64
CA PRO A 149 5.91 -5.71 -27.45
C PRO A 149 5.43 -5.01 -28.72
N HIS A 150 4.22 -5.30 -29.17
CA HIS A 150 3.63 -4.71 -30.38
C HIS A 150 2.71 -3.54 -30.05
N THR A 151 1.88 -3.68 -29.01
CA THR A 151 0.91 -2.65 -28.62
C THR A 151 1.50 -1.64 -27.64
N GLN A 152 0.93 -0.43 -27.54
CA GLN A 152 1.34 0.57 -26.53
C GLN A 152 1.24 0.01 -25.10
N MET A 153 0.20 -0.76 -24.82
CA MET A 153 0.01 -1.44 -23.53
C MET A 153 1.14 -2.45 -23.24
N GLU A 154 1.52 -3.27 -24.22
CA GLU A 154 2.64 -4.21 -24.07
C GLU A 154 3.98 -3.48 -23.90
N GLN A 155 4.19 -2.35 -24.57
CA GLN A 155 5.41 -1.55 -24.41
C GLN A 155 5.52 -0.97 -22.99
N MET A 156 4.39 -0.49 -22.44
CA MET A 156 4.31 -0.04 -21.06
C MET A 156 4.55 -1.19 -20.08
N GLU A 157 3.90 -2.34 -20.27
CA GLU A 157 4.10 -3.50 -19.41
C GLU A 157 5.55 -4.01 -19.42
N TYR A 158 6.19 -3.99 -20.59
CA TYR A 158 7.60 -4.38 -20.78
C TYR A 158 8.57 -3.45 -20.03
N SER A 159 8.32 -2.14 -20.03
CA SER A 159 9.13 -1.18 -19.28
C SER A 159 8.92 -1.34 -17.76
N LEU A 160 7.65 -1.44 -17.33
CA LEU A 160 7.30 -1.67 -15.93
C LEU A 160 7.85 -3.00 -15.38
N ALA A 161 7.98 -4.03 -16.21
CA ALA A 161 8.56 -5.32 -15.81
C ALA A 161 10.03 -5.21 -15.36
N ALA A 162 10.82 -4.30 -15.96
CA ALA A 162 12.18 -4.05 -15.50
C ALA A 162 12.20 -3.37 -14.12
N GLU A 163 11.31 -2.40 -13.91
CA GLU A 163 11.21 -1.68 -12.65
C GLU A 163 10.74 -2.60 -11.52
N ARG A 164 9.74 -3.46 -11.79
CA ARG A 164 9.30 -4.52 -10.87
C ARG A 164 10.44 -5.48 -10.53
N ARG A 165 11.23 -5.92 -11.53
CA ARG A 165 12.40 -6.78 -11.27
C ARG A 165 13.42 -6.09 -10.36
N ARG A 166 13.71 -4.80 -10.58
CA ARG A 166 14.61 -4.03 -9.71
C ARG A 166 14.08 -4.03 -8.27
N MET A 167 12.77 -3.79 -8.10
CA MET A 167 12.11 -3.81 -6.79
C MET A 167 12.21 -5.16 -6.08
N ARG A 168 12.03 -6.28 -6.80
CA ARG A 168 12.18 -7.65 -6.23
C ARG A 168 13.57 -7.87 -5.62
N LEU A 169 14.61 -7.40 -6.29
CA LEU A 169 16.00 -7.61 -5.84
C LEU A 169 16.34 -6.79 -4.60
N ILE A 170 15.86 -5.54 -4.53
CA ILE A 170 16.13 -4.65 -3.39
C ILE A 170 15.18 -4.87 -2.21
N HIS A 171 14.11 -5.66 -2.39
CA HIS A 171 13.06 -5.87 -1.38
C HIS A 171 13.61 -6.33 -0.03
N ALA A 172 14.53 -7.29 -0.04
CA ALA A 172 15.14 -7.84 1.17
C ALA A 172 16.01 -6.78 1.87
N GLU A 173 16.70 -5.94 1.10
CA GLU A 173 17.51 -4.84 1.63
C GLU A 173 16.63 -3.77 2.26
N ILE A 174 15.50 -3.41 1.64
CA ILE A 174 14.54 -2.44 2.18
C ILE A 174 14.01 -2.88 3.55
N ILE A 175 13.60 -4.13 3.69
CA ILE A 175 13.14 -4.66 4.99
C ILE A 175 14.25 -4.56 6.03
N THR A 176 15.47 -4.96 5.66
CA THR A 176 16.62 -4.94 6.57
C THR A 176 16.97 -3.51 7.01
N ASP A 177 16.92 -2.55 6.09
CA ASP A 177 17.19 -1.13 6.38
C ASP A 177 16.12 -0.54 7.30
N LEU A 178 14.83 -0.80 7.04
CA LEU A 178 13.71 -0.36 7.89
C LEU A 178 13.80 -0.90 9.32
N LEU A 179 14.25 -2.14 9.49
CA LEU A 179 14.48 -2.73 10.81
C LEU A 179 15.70 -2.12 11.51
N SER A 180 16.73 -1.74 10.76
CA SER A 180 17.96 -1.13 11.29
C SER A 180 17.81 0.36 11.65
N SER A 181 16.88 1.07 11.01
CA SER A 181 16.54 2.47 11.30
C SER A 181 15.54 2.61 12.44
N SER A 182 14.79 1.54 12.73
CA SER A 182 13.90 1.44 13.89
C SER A 182 14.70 1.21 15.18
N THR A 183 15.47 2.21 15.62
CA THR A 183 16.08 2.28 16.96
C THR A 183 15.06 2.58 18.06
N ALA A 184 13.79 2.84 17.70
CA ALA A 184 12.73 2.99 18.67
C ALA A 184 12.52 1.66 19.42
N GLN A 185 12.72 1.71 20.73
CA GLN A 185 12.15 0.76 21.67
C GLN A 185 10.63 0.75 21.43
N LEU A 186 10.16 -0.14 20.56
CA LEU A 186 8.78 -0.55 20.51
C LEU A 186 8.51 -1.20 21.87
N GLU A 187 8.12 -0.38 22.84
CA GLU A 187 7.52 -0.84 24.08
C GLU A 187 6.34 -1.70 23.67
N CYS A 188 6.53 -3.00 23.77
CA CYS A 188 5.45 -3.96 23.68
C CYS A 188 4.62 -3.69 24.94
N GLN A 189 3.73 -2.70 24.87
CA GLN A 189 2.84 -2.39 25.98
C GLN A 189 2.11 -3.68 26.31
N GLU A 190 2.31 -4.16 27.53
CA GLU A 190 1.67 -5.37 28.03
C GLU A 190 0.18 -5.06 28.24
N TYR A 191 -0.60 -5.16 27.17
CA TYR A 191 -2.04 -5.11 27.27
C TYR A 191 -2.52 -6.35 28.00
N GLN A 192 -3.27 -6.18 29.09
CA GLN A 192 -3.78 -7.29 29.92
C GLN A 192 -4.67 -8.27 29.11
N ASP A 193 -5.30 -7.80 28.02
CA ASP A 193 -6.19 -8.59 27.15
C ASP A 193 -5.51 -9.14 25.88
N ALA A 194 -4.18 -9.10 25.77
CA ALA A 194 -3.49 -9.58 24.57
C ALA A 194 -3.42 -11.12 24.49
N VAL A 195 -3.75 -11.68 23.33
CA VAL A 195 -3.72 -13.13 23.08
C VAL A 195 -2.27 -13.58 22.76
N PRO A 196 -1.73 -14.61 23.42
CA PRO A 196 -0.41 -15.15 23.08
C PRO A 196 -0.36 -15.70 21.64
N ALA A 197 0.68 -15.33 20.89
CA ALA A 197 0.88 -15.79 19.51
C ALA A 197 0.92 -17.33 19.40
N GLU A 198 1.49 -18.03 20.39
CA GLU A 198 1.58 -19.50 20.44
C GLU A 198 0.23 -20.20 20.24
N ARG A 199 -0.86 -19.62 20.75
CA ARG A 199 -2.22 -20.21 20.60
C ARG A 199 -2.66 -20.29 19.14
N THR A 200 -2.10 -19.45 18.28
CA THR A 200 -2.40 -19.41 16.84
C THR A 200 -1.50 -20.32 16.01
N ARG A 201 -0.50 -20.97 16.61
CA ARG A 201 0.48 -21.78 15.88
C ARG A 201 -0.16 -23.03 15.29
N VAL A 202 -0.05 -23.19 13.97
CA VAL A 202 -0.51 -24.37 13.24
C VAL A 202 0.68 -25.04 12.56
N GLU A 203 0.70 -26.37 12.61
CA GLU A 203 1.67 -27.18 11.89
C GLU A 203 0.92 -28.27 11.13
N SER A 204 1.17 -28.38 9.82
CA SER A 204 0.63 -29.44 8.96
C SER A 204 1.77 -30.09 8.18
N VAL A 205 1.60 -31.35 7.80
CA VAL A 205 2.57 -32.08 6.97
C VAL A 205 1.85 -32.67 5.77
N GLU A 206 2.27 -32.28 4.57
CA GLU A 206 1.70 -32.74 3.31
C GLU A 206 2.72 -33.59 2.55
N LEU A 207 2.29 -34.75 2.05
CA LEU A 207 3.12 -35.59 1.19
C LEU A 207 2.96 -35.14 -0.27
N VAL A 208 4.08 -34.89 -0.95
CA VAL A 208 4.07 -34.56 -2.38
C VAL A 208 3.81 -35.83 -3.19
N LEU A 209 2.65 -35.87 -3.83
CA LEU A 209 2.19 -36.96 -4.67
C LEU A 209 2.35 -36.59 -6.15
N PRO A 210 2.28 -37.56 -7.09
CA PRO A 210 2.32 -37.29 -8.53
C PRO A 210 1.40 -36.17 -9.05
N PRO A 211 0.13 -36.03 -8.63
CA PRO A 211 -0.72 -34.91 -9.10
C PRO A 211 -0.28 -33.53 -8.61
N HIS A 212 0.64 -33.46 -7.63
CA HIS A 212 1.15 -32.21 -7.06
C HIS A 212 2.38 -31.68 -7.81
N ALA A 213 2.93 -32.47 -8.75
CA ALA A 213 4.14 -32.16 -9.47
C ALA A 213 3.91 -32.09 -10.98
N ASN A 214 4.76 -31.35 -11.65
CA ASN A 214 4.80 -31.29 -13.10
C ASN A 214 5.36 -32.60 -13.69
N HIS A 215 5.33 -32.70 -15.03
CA HIS A 215 5.84 -33.85 -15.78
C HIS A 215 7.36 -34.10 -15.58
N GLN A 216 8.07 -33.17 -14.92
CA GLN A 216 9.48 -33.29 -14.55
C GLN A 216 9.68 -33.50 -13.04
N VAL A 217 8.67 -34.02 -12.33
CA VAL A 217 8.75 -34.45 -10.92
C VAL A 217 8.94 -33.28 -9.94
N SER A 218 8.93 -32.03 -10.40
CA SER A 218 9.01 -30.84 -9.55
C SER A 218 7.62 -30.40 -9.10
N THR A 219 7.47 -30.09 -7.82
CA THR A 219 6.19 -29.66 -7.23
C THR A 219 5.75 -28.33 -7.84
N PHE A 220 4.46 -28.20 -8.20
CA PHE A 220 3.91 -26.92 -8.67
C PHE A 220 3.92 -25.88 -7.55
N GLY A 221 4.38 -24.66 -7.85
CA GLY A 221 4.39 -23.55 -6.89
C GLY A 221 2.98 -23.24 -6.38
N GLY A 222 1.98 -23.32 -7.26
CA GLY A 222 0.57 -23.16 -6.96
C GLY A 222 0.04 -24.16 -5.93
N GLN A 223 0.52 -25.40 -5.94
CA GLN A 223 0.11 -26.40 -4.97
C GLN A 223 0.69 -26.10 -3.58
N ILE A 224 1.95 -25.64 -3.50
CA ILE A 224 2.56 -25.22 -2.24
C ILE A 224 1.82 -23.99 -1.69
N MET A 225 1.53 -23.01 -2.54
CA MET A 225 0.74 -21.83 -2.15
C MET A 225 -0.64 -22.20 -1.61
N ALA A 226 -1.33 -23.17 -2.22
CA ALA A 226 -2.62 -23.64 -1.76
C ALA A 226 -2.56 -24.23 -0.35
N TRP A 227 -1.57 -25.08 -0.07
CA TRP A 227 -1.40 -25.64 1.27
C TRP A 227 -0.99 -24.59 2.30
N MET A 228 -0.14 -23.63 1.91
CA MET A 228 0.24 -22.53 2.80
C MET A 228 -0.97 -21.68 3.20
N GLU A 229 -1.85 -21.36 2.25
CA GLU A 229 -3.07 -20.60 2.51
C GLU A 229 -3.99 -21.34 3.48
N ASN A 230 -4.22 -22.65 3.27
CA ASN A 230 -5.03 -23.45 4.19
C ASN A 230 -4.51 -23.39 5.64
N VAL A 231 -3.21 -23.58 5.84
CA VAL A 231 -2.60 -23.54 7.19
C VAL A 231 -2.64 -22.12 7.78
N ALA A 232 -2.47 -21.09 6.95
CA ALA A 232 -2.58 -19.70 7.37
C ALA A 232 -3.98 -19.32 7.82
N THR A 233 -5.00 -19.76 7.07
CA THR A 233 -6.41 -19.52 7.35
C THR A 233 -6.81 -20.17 8.67
N ILE A 234 -6.30 -21.35 8.99
CA ILE A 234 -6.51 -21.99 10.30
C ILE A 234 -5.85 -21.16 11.41
N ALA A 235 -4.62 -20.68 11.21
CA ALA A 235 -3.92 -19.86 12.21
C ALA A 235 -4.67 -18.54 12.48
N ALA A 236 -5.15 -17.87 11.44
CA ALA A 236 -5.97 -16.67 11.55
C ALA A 236 -7.31 -16.95 12.26
N SER A 237 -7.98 -18.07 11.93
CA SER A 237 -9.24 -18.48 12.55
C SER A 237 -9.10 -18.71 14.06
N ARG A 238 -7.96 -19.24 14.51
CA ARG A 238 -7.66 -19.43 15.95
C ARG A 238 -7.54 -18.12 16.74
N LEU A 239 -7.24 -17.01 16.07
CA LEU A 239 -7.18 -15.70 16.71
C LEU A 239 -8.57 -15.06 16.82
N CYS A 240 -9.33 -15.04 15.72
CA CYS A 240 -10.59 -14.31 15.64
C CYS A 240 -11.82 -15.15 16.03
N ASN A 241 -11.70 -16.48 16.13
CA ASN A 241 -12.83 -17.42 16.30
C ASN A 241 -13.94 -17.20 15.25
N ALA A 242 -13.56 -16.76 14.07
CA ALA A 242 -14.45 -16.45 12.96
C ALA A 242 -13.78 -16.89 11.65
N HIS A 243 -14.40 -16.59 10.51
CA HIS A 243 -13.90 -16.94 9.19
C HIS A 243 -13.12 -15.77 8.59
N PRO A 244 -11.79 -15.81 8.57
CA PRO A 244 -10.99 -14.74 8.00
C PRO A 244 -10.99 -14.85 6.47
N THR A 245 -11.07 -13.70 5.80
CA THR A 245 -10.93 -13.58 4.35
C THR A 245 -9.51 -13.11 4.04
N LEU A 246 -8.82 -13.81 3.12
CA LEU A 246 -7.50 -13.40 2.66
C LEU A 246 -7.63 -12.15 1.79
N ARG A 247 -6.88 -11.09 2.12
CA ARG A 247 -6.90 -9.82 1.39
C ARG A 247 -5.67 -9.60 0.55
N SER A 248 -4.51 -9.94 1.08
CA SER A 248 -3.27 -9.81 0.33
C SER A 248 -2.25 -10.87 0.70
N ILE A 249 -1.38 -11.19 -0.25
CA ILE A 249 -0.19 -11.99 -0.05
C ILE A 249 1.00 -11.11 -0.43
N ASP A 250 1.96 -10.98 0.47
CA ASP A 250 3.19 -10.21 0.24
C ASP A 250 4.12 -10.96 -0.71
N MET A 251 4.94 -10.22 -1.45
CA MET A 251 5.96 -10.76 -2.36
C MET A 251 6.88 -11.75 -1.65
N PHE A 252 7.08 -12.92 -2.26
CA PHE A 252 7.97 -13.95 -1.74
C PHE A 252 8.71 -14.72 -2.84
N HIS A 253 9.76 -15.44 -2.43
CA HIS A 253 10.63 -16.23 -3.30
C HIS A 253 10.64 -17.70 -2.89
N PHE A 254 10.66 -18.58 -3.89
CA PHE A 254 11.00 -19.99 -3.72
C PHE A 254 12.52 -20.15 -3.72
N ARG A 255 13.07 -20.63 -2.60
CA ARG A 255 14.50 -20.78 -2.36
C ARG A 255 15.07 -22.10 -2.87
N GLY A 256 14.24 -23.13 -2.96
CA GLY A 256 14.67 -24.46 -3.36
C GLY A 256 13.55 -25.27 -4.03
N PRO A 257 13.90 -26.28 -4.84
CA PRO A 257 12.92 -27.16 -5.45
C PRO A 257 12.41 -28.21 -4.45
N SER A 258 11.14 -28.58 -4.62
CA SER A 258 10.46 -29.71 -3.97
C SER A 258 10.12 -30.76 -5.01
N HIS A 259 10.27 -32.04 -4.70
CA HIS A 259 10.07 -33.16 -5.63
C HIS A 259 8.99 -34.14 -5.12
N ILE A 260 8.48 -35.00 -6.00
CA ILE A 260 7.58 -36.09 -5.60
C ILE A 260 8.24 -36.95 -4.52
N GLY A 261 7.50 -37.24 -3.45
CA GLY A 261 7.99 -37.99 -2.29
C GLY A 261 8.54 -37.11 -1.15
N ASP A 262 8.74 -35.81 -1.39
CA ASP A 262 9.04 -34.86 -0.31
C ASP A 262 7.85 -34.77 0.66
N ARG A 263 8.15 -34.60 1.95
CA ARG A 263 7.18 -34.22 2.98
C ARG A 263 7.36 -32.74 3.26
N LEU A 264 6.33 -31.96 2.98
CA LEU A 264 6.30 -30.52 3.24
C LEU A 264 5.70 -30.25 4.60
N VAL A 265 6.53 -29.80 5.53
CA VAL A 265 6.13 -29.27 6.83
C VAL A 265 5.78 -27.80 6.67
N LEU A 266 4.53 -27.47 6.96
CA LEU A 266 3.97 -26.13 6.87
C LEU A 266 3.73 -25.62 8.28
N LYS A 267 4.44 -24.55 8.66
CA LYS A 267 4.33 -23.92 9.98
C LYS A 267 3.75 -22.52 9.81
N ALA A 268 2.57 -22.28 10.36
CA ALA A 268 1.95 -20.96 10.36
C ALA A 268 1.74 -20.42 11.77
N ILE A 269 1.82 -19.10 11.90
CA ILE A 269 1.55 -18.38 13.15
C ILE A 269 1.20 -16.93 12.84
N VAL A 270 0.31 -16.33 13.63
CA VAL A 270 0.00 -14.92 13.47
C VAL A 270 1.17 -14.09 14.00
N ASN A 271 1.80 -13.29 13.13
CA ASN A 271 2.94 -12.45 13.48
C ASN A 271 2.50 -11.18 14.21
N ASN A 272 1.41 -10.58 13.76
CA ASN A 272 0.84 -9.37 14.35
C ASN A 272 -0.65 -9.22 13.99
N ALA A 273 -1.41 -8.56 14.87
CA ALA A 273 -2.80 -8.18 14.65
C ALA A 273 -2.92 -6.66 14.75
N PHE A 274 -3.35 -6.05 13.64
CA PHE A 274 -3.75 -4.66 13.57
C PHE A 274 -5.25 -4.53 13.92
N LYS A 275 -5.76 -3.29 13.93
CA LYS A 275 -7.15 -3.01 14.32
C LYS A 275 -8.19 -3.86 13.57
N HIS A 276 -8.07 -3.96 12.25
CA HIS A 276 -9.04 -4.67 11.39
C HIS A 276 -8.45 -5.79 10.53
N SER A 277 -7.13 -5.98 10.61
CA SER A 277 -6.41 -6.97 9.81
C SER A 277 -5.33 -7.64 10.62
N MET A 278 -4.96 -8.85 10.26
CA MET A 278 -3.88 -9.60 10.89
C MET A 278 -2.91 -10.12 9.82
N GLU A 279 -1.64 -10.22 10.18
CA GLU A 279 -0.62 -10.82 9.33
C GLU A 279 -0.23 -12.20 9.87
N VAL A 280 -0.35 -13.21 9.01
CA VAL A 280 0.07 -14.59 9.29
C VAL A 280 1.34 -14.89 8.51
N GLY A 281 2.38 -15.32 9.22
CA GLY A 281 3.58 -15.86 8.59
C GLY A 281 3.44 -17.36 8.40
N VAL A 282 3.81 -17.85 7.22
CA VAL A 282 3.84 -19.29 6.89
C VAL A 282 5.22 -19.66 6.36
N CYS A 283 5.82 -20.70 6.92
CA CYS A 283 7.07 -21.29 6.45
C CYS A 283 6.80 -22.70 5.91
N ALA A 284 7.32 -23.00 4.72
CA ALA A 284 7.29 -24.32 4.12
C ALA A 284 8.71 -24.92 4.10
N GLU A 285 8.87 -26.07 4.73
CA GLU A 285 10.12 -26.83 4.80
C GLU A 285 9.91 -28.22 4.20
N ALA A 286 10.76 -28.65 3.28
CA ALA A 286 10.70 -30.00 2.69
C ALA A 286 11.75 -30.90 3.31
N TYR A 287 11.41 -32.17 3.52
CA TYR A 287 12.39 -33.22 3.83
C TYR A 287 12.02 -34.52 3.15
N GLN A 288 13.04 -35.34 2.87
CA GLN A 288 12.87 -36.69 2.33
C GLN A 288 13.61 -37.67 3.24
N GLY A 289 12.88 -38.60 3.85
CA GLY A 289 13.48 -39.56 4.79
C GLY A 289 14.12 -38.89 6.01
N GLY A 290 15.41 -39.18 6.26
CA GLY A 290 16.19 -38.63 7.39
C GLY A 290 17.02 -37.40 7.06
N GLU A 291 16.83 -36.79 5.88
CA GLU A 291 17.56 -35.58 5.48
C GLU A 291 17.17 -34.35 6.33
N PRO A 292 18.08 -33.36 6.45
CA PRO A 292 17.75 -32.11 7.13
C PRO A 292 16.66 -31.33 6.38
N LEU A 293 15.86 -30.58 7.14
CA LEU A 293 14.79 -29.73 6.61
C LEU A 293 15.35 -28.67 5.64
N ARG A 294 14.85 -28.67 4.41
CA ARG A 294 15.17 -27.70 3.36
C ARG A 294 14.09 -26.61 3.35
N HIS A 295 14.46 -25.37 3.67
CA HIS A 295 13.51 -24.26 3.60
C HIS A 295 13.16 -23.92 2.14
N ILE A 296 11.90 -24.16 1.75
CA ILE A 296 11.40 -23.97 0.39
C ILE A 296 10.98 -22.52 0.20
N ASN A 297 10.07 -22.01 1.04
CA ASN A 297 9.67 -20.61 1.01
C ASN A 297 9.04 -20.16 2.33
N SER A 298 9.03 -18.85 2.53
CA SER A 298 8.28 -18.18 3.59
C SER A 298 7.37 -17.14 2.93
N ALA A 299 6.10 -17.09 3.31
CA ALA A 299 5.15 -16.09 2.83
C ALA A 299 4.46 -15.40 4.00
N PHE A 300 3.99 -14.18 3.74
CA PHE A 300 3.23 -13.38 4.70
C PHE A 300 1.87 -13.04 4.09
N MET A 301 0.81 -13.37 4.82
CA MET A 301 -0.56 -13.30 4.35
C MET A 301 -1.35 -12.36 5.25
N THR A 302 -2.04 -11.37 4.66
CA THR A 302 -2.89 -10.44 5.40
C THR A 302 -4.34 -10.87 5.30
N PHE A 303 -4.95 -11.12 6.46
CA PHE A 303 -6.35 -11.49 6.60
C PHE A 303 -7.16 -10.36 7.22
N GLU A 304 -8.42 -10.27 6.81
CA GLU A 304 -9.44 -9.42 7.45
C GLU A 304 -10.61 -10.30 7.89
N VAL A 305 -11.32 -9.88 8.93
CA VAL A 305 -12.54 -10.54 9.37
C VAL A 305 -13.68 -9.58 9.12
N LEU A 306 -14.68 -10.03 8.36
CA LEU A 306 -15.87 -9.27 8.06
C LEU A 306 -17.03 -9.75 8.94
N ASP A 307 -17.86 -8.83 9.42
CA ASP A 307 -19.12 -9.15 10.10
C ASP A 307 -20.22 -9.55 9.10
N SER A 308 -21.43 -9.84 9.60
CA SER A 308 -22.59 -10.17 8.78
C SER A 308 -23.00 -9.07 7.79
N ASP A 309 -22.64 -7.82 8.09
CA ASP A 309 -22.90 -6.64 7.25
C ASP A 309 -21.72 -6.31 6.32
N ARG A 310 -20.74 -7.23 6.21
CA ARG A 310 -19.47 -7.07 5.45
C ARG A 310 -18.59 -5.91 5.94
N LYS A 311 -18.71 -5.48 7.19
CA LYS A 311 -17.83 -4.48 7.79
C LYS A 311 -16.64 -5.14 8.50
N PRO A 312 -15.44 -4.52 8.49
CA PRO A 312 -14.28 -5.06 9.17
C PRO A 312 -14.45 -5.11 10.70
N CYS A 313 -14.30 -6.30 11.28
CA CYS A 313 -14.32 -6.50 12.73
C CYS A 313 -13.05 -5.96 13.38
N THR A 314 -13.15 -5.57 14.66
CA THR A 314 -11.95 -5.24 15.46
C THR A 314 -11.33 -6.53 15.98
N LEU A 315 -10.03 -6.71 15.75
CA LEU A 315 -9.31 -7.93 16.13
C LEU A 315 -8.65 -7.80 17.51
N PRO A 316 -8.52 -8.91 18.26
CA PRO A 316 -7.76 -8.91 19.51
C PRO A 316 -6.27 -8.67 19.23
N ARG A 317 -5.60 -7.95 20.13
CA ARG A 317 -4.16 -7.71 20.02
C ARG A 317 -3.37 -8.98 20.32
N ILE A 318 -2.22 -9.14 19.67
CA ILE A 318 -1.32 -10.28 19.87
C ILE A 318 -0.17 -9.90 20.79
N ARG A 319 0.13 -10.79 21.74
CA ARG A 319 1.37 -10.77 22.52
C ARG A 319 2.40 -11.70 21.87
N PRO A 320 3.51 -11.16 21.31
CA PRO A 320 4.54 -11.99 20.73
C PRO A 320 5.31 -12.77 21.80
N GLU A 321 5.76 -13.97 21.44
CA GLU A 321 6.74 -14.74 22.20
C GLU A 321 8.10 -14.01 22.30
N PRO A 322 8.99 -14.38 23.24
CA PRO A 322 10.35 -13.83 23.31
C PRO A 322 11.08 -13.88 21.95
N ASP A 323 11.08 -15.04 21.29
CA ASP A 323 11.66 -15.25 19.96
C ASP A 323 10.74 -14.70 18.83
N GLY A 324 9.47 -14.45 19.15
CA GLY A 324 8.46 -13.86 18.27
C GLY A 324 8.54 -12.34 18.12
N LYS A 325 9.27 -11.64 19.01
CA LYS A 325 9.40 -10.17 18.95
C LYS A 325 9.95 -9.68 17.61
N ARG A 326 10.86 -10.45 17.01
CA ARG A 326 11.39 -10.17 15.67
C ARG A 326 10.28 -10.21 14.62
N ARG A 327 9.50 -11.28 14.58
CA ARG A 327 8.37 -11.47 13.63
C ARG A 327 7.33 -10.35 13.76
N TYR A 328 7.03 -9.97 15.00
CA TYR A 328 6.13 -8.86 15.29
C TYR A 328 6.62 -7.54 14.68
N LYS A 329 7.90 -7.17 14.88
CA LYS A 329 8.49 -5.95 14.29
C LYS A 329 8.53 -6.00 12.77
N GLU A 330 8.91 -7.15 12.21
CA GLU A 330 8.94 -7.36 10.76
C GLU A 330 7.56 -7.21 10.12
N ALA A 331 6.48 -7.63 10.80
CA ALA A 331 5.11 -7.45 10.31
C ALA A 331 4.71 -5.97 10.22
N ILE A 332 5.17 -5.15 11.16
CA ILE A 332 4.96 -3.70 11.13
C ILE A 332 5.74 -3.09 9.95
N ALA A 333 6.99 -3.52 9.74
CA ALA A 333 7.80 -3.10 8.59
C ALA A 333 7.13 -3.46 7.25
N ARG A 334 6.62 -4.69 7.10
CA ARG A 334 5.88 -5.12 5.91
C ARG A 334 4.62 -4.30 5.69
N LYS A 335 3.86 -4.00 6.74
CA LYS A 335 2.70 -3.10 6.64
C LYS A 335 3.08 -1.71 6.12
N LYS A 336 4.19 -1.13 6.59
CA LYS A 336 4.72 0.14 6.06
C LYS A 336 4.99 0.04 4.56
N ILE A 337 5.75 -1.00 4.15
CA ILE A 337 6.09 -1.21 2.74
C ILE A 337 4.84 -1.31 1.86
N ARG A 338 3.80 -2.02 2.33
CA ARG A 338 2.53 -2.14 1.61
C ARG A 338 1.83 -0.79 1.46
N LEU A 339 1.76 0.01 2.52
CA LEU A 339 1.18 1.36 2.46
C LEU A 339 1.97 2.25 1.49
N ASP A 340 3.30 2.24 1.59
CA ASP A 340 4.18 2.99 0.71
C ASP A 340 3.92 2.63 -0.77
N ARG A 341 3.87 1.33 -1.10
CA ARG A 341 3.60 0.87 -2.47
C ARG A 341 2.21 1.28 -2.95
N LYS A 342 1.17 1.06 -2.14
CA LYS A 342 -0.22 1.34 -2.51
C LYS A 342 -0.38 2.80 -2.97
N TYR A 343 0.17 3.75 -2.21
CA TYR A 343 -0.02 5.16 -2.51
C TYR A 343 1.05 5.77 -3.43
N ILE A 344 2.27 5.25 -3.47
CA ILE A 344 3.29 5.70 -4.44
C ILE A 344 2.90 5.31 -5.86
N ILE A 345 2.38 4.09 -6.06
CA ILE A 345 1.96 3.63 -7.39
C ILE A 345 0.72 4.41 -7.86
N SER A 346 -0.30 4.55 -7.01
CA SER A 346 -1.50 5.36 -7.28
C SER A 346 -1.15 6.80 -7.70
N SER A 347 -0.26 7.46 -6.96
CA SER A 347 0.14 8.85 -7.25
C SER A 347 0.85 9.02 -8.59
N LYS A 348 1.59 8.00 -9.08
CA LYS A 348 2.27 8.03 -10.38
C LYS A 348 1.34 7.78 -11.57
N HIS A 349 0.18 7.17 -11.34
CA HIS A 349 -0.81 6.91 -12.39
C HIS A 349 -1.70 8.12 -12.71
N THR A 350 -1.78 9.10 -11.81
CA THR A 350 -2.37 10.41 -12.13
C THR A 350 -1.44 11.21 -13.04
N GLU A 351 -1.77 11.30 -14.33
CA GLU A 351 -1.03 12.05 -15.37
C GLU A 351 -0.96 13.58 -15.15
N VAL A 352 -1.48 14.09 -14.04
CA VAL A 352 -1.54 15.53 -13.73
C VAL A 352 -0.40 15.89 -12.77
N PRO A 353 0.44 16.90 -13.07
CA PRO A 353 1.45 17.37 -12.13
C PRO A 353 0.81 17.81 -10.81
N LEU A 354 1.35 17.31 -9.68
CA LEU A 354 0.80 17.59 -8.35
C LEU A 354 1.06 19.05 -7.94
N SER A 355 2.11 19.67 -8.49
CA SER A 355 2.42 21.08 -8.30
C SER A 355 1.80 21.96 -9.39
N VAL A 356 1.39 23.17 -8.98
CA VAL A 356 0.84 24.17 -9.91
C VAL A 356 1.91 25.23 -10.21
N PRO A 357 2.11 25.64 -11.48
CA PRO A 357 2.99 26.75 -11.81
C PRO A 357 2.60 28.01 -11.04
N TRP A 358 3.57 28.61 -10.38
CA TRP A 358 3.37 29.90 -9.75
C TRP A 358 3.34 30.99 -10.81
N ASP A 359 2.24 31.74 -10.84
CA ASP A 359 2.06 32.93 -11.67
C ASP A 359 1.47 34.05 -10.80
N SER A 360 2.17 35.18 -10.75
CA SER A 360 1.72 36.37 -10.02
C SER A 360 0.35 36.86 -10.48
N SER A 361 0.01 36.64 -11.75
CA SER A 361 -1.27 37.05 -12.34
C SER A 361 -2.47 36.27 -11.76
N ASN A 362 -2.22 35.02 -11.34
CA ASN A 362 -3.23 34.10 -10.82
C ASN A 362 -3.10 33.86 -9.30
N GLN A 363 -2.32 34.67 -8.60
CA GLN A 363 -2.03 34.54 -7.18
C GLN A 363 -3.30 34.44 -6.32
N MET A 364 -4.29 35.31 -6.55
CA MET A 364 -5.54 35.31 -5.78
C MET A 364 -6.32 34.01 -5.94
N TYR A 365 -6.36 33.47 -7.15
CA TYR A 365 -7.01 32.20 -7.45
C TYR A 365 -6.26 31.03 -6.80
N LEU A 366 -4.92 31.02 -6.87
CA LEU A 366 -4.09 29.99 -6.24
C LEU A 366 -4.27 29.98 -4.72
N SER A 367 -4.26 31.16 -4.09
CA SER A 367 -4.49 31.30 -2.65
C SER A 367 -5.90 30.87 -2.24
N TYR A 368 -6.92 31.32 -2.96
CA TYR A 368 -8.31 30.90 -2.71
C TYR A 368 -8.48 29.38 -2.82
N ASN A 369 -7.90 28.76 -3.86
CA ASN A 369 -7.95 27.31 -4.04
C ASN A 369 -7.16 26.53 -2.99
N ASN A 370 -6.07 27.11 -2.48
CA ASN A 370 -5.29 26.51 -1.41
C ASN A 370 -6.14 26.43 -0.12
N VAL A 371 -6.76 27.54 0.26
CA VAL A 371 -7.63 27.62 1.45
C VAL A 371 -8.90 26.79 1.27
N SER A 372 -9.55 26.86 0.12
CA SER A 372 -10.77 26.08 -0.15
C SER A 372 -10.51 24.58 -0.14
N ALA A 373 -9.35 24.13 -0.64
CA ALA A 373 -8.95 22.72 -0.56
C ALA A 373 -8.78 22.24 0.88
N LEU A 374 -8.18 23.07 1.75
CA LEU A 374 -8.05 22.75 3.17
C LEU A 374 -9.42 22.71 3.86
N LYS A 375 -10.28 23.70 3.59
CA LYS A 375 -11.66 23.75 4.14
C LYS A 375 -12.48 22.54 3.69
N LEU A 376 -12.32 22.09 2.44
CA LEU A 376 -12.97 20.89 1.91
C LEU A 376 -12.46 19.59 2.55
N MET A 377 -11.21 19.53 3.02
CA MET A 377 -10.69 18.38 3.75
C MET A 377 -11.28 18.28 5.16
N ASP A 378 -11.45 19.44 5.81
CA ASP A 378 -12.00 19.55 7.16
C ASP A 378 -13.48 19.14 7.24
N THR A 379 -14.26 19.40 6.19
CA THR A 379 -15.68 19.02 6.11
C THR A 379 -15.95 17.53 5.80
N ARG A 380 -14.91 16.72 5.59
CA ARG A 380 -15.09 15.28 5.32
C ARG A 380 -15.44 14.52 6.59
N ASN A 381 -16.35 13.55 6.47
CA ASN A 381 -16.90 12.83 7.64
C ASN A 381 -16.29 11.43 7.86
N ASN A 382 -15.59 10.87 6.85
CA ASN A 382 -15.14 9.47 6.87
C ASN A 382 -13.76 9.25 7.52
N TRP A 383 -13.36 10.12 8.45
CA TRP A 383 -12.06 10.01 9.12
C TRP A 383 -12.06 8.84 10.12
N ILE A 384 -11.07 7.96 9.99
CA ILE A 384 -10.91 6.80 10.89
C ILE A 384 -9.80 7.11 11.90
N LEU A 385 -10.12 7.02 13.20
CA LEU A 385 -9.11 7.13 14.26
C LEU A 385 -8.18 5.91 14.21
N THR A 386 -6.91 6.16 13.92
CA THR A 386 -5.88 5.13 13.74
C THR A 386 -5.09 4.91 15.02
N SER A 387 -4.74 5.98 15.73
CA SER A 387 -4.02 5.89 17.00
C SER A 387 -4.16 7.18 17.81
N GLU A 388 -4.05 7.06 19.13
CA GLU A 388 -4.10 8.15 20.11
C GLU A 388 -2.97 7.94 21.12
N LYS A 389 -2.11 8.95 21.32
CA LYS A 389 -1.02 8.95 22.30
C LYS A 389 -0.82 10.36 22.85
N ASN A 390 -0.60 10.48 24.16
CA ASN A 390 -0.27 11.76 24.82
C ASN A 390 -1.20 12.93 24.43
N LYS A 391 -2.53 12.70 24.37
CA LYS A 391 -3.55 13.68 23.95
C LYS A 391 -3.45 14.14 22.48
N VAL A 392 -2.62 13.50 21.66
CA VAL A 392 -2.56 13.69 20.22
C VAL A 392 -3.29 12.54 19.53
N ARG A 393 -4.24 12.86 18.64
CA ARG A 393 -5.05 11.88 17.90
C ARG A 393 -4.70 11.91 16.42
N LEU A 394 -4.33 10.75 15.87
CA LEU A 394 -4.06 10.57 14.44
C LEU A 394 -5.24 9.88 13.76
N TYR A 395 -5.81 10.53 12.76
CA TYR A 395 -6.83 9.98 11.89
C TYR A 395 -6.30 9.80 10.48
N THR A 396 -6.80 8.79 9.79
CA THR A 396 -6.52 8.56 8.36
C THR A 396 -7.82 8.48 7.58
N LEU A 397 -7.78 8.93 6.34
CA LEU A 397 -8.86 8.86 5.37
C LEU A 397 -8.29 8.32 4.07
N GLU A 398 -8.92 7.29 3.51
CA GLU A 398 -8.55 6.73 2.22
C GLU A 398 -9.68 6.98 1.22
N GLU A 399 -9.41 7.77 0.19
CA GLU A 399 -10.36 8.08 -0.88
C GLU A 399 -9.65 8.14 -2.24
N ASN A 400 -10.27 7.57 -3.27
CA ASN A 400 -9.74 7.56 -4.65
C ASN A 400 -8.28 7.12 -4.73
N GLN A 401 -7.91 6.06 -3.99
CA GLN A 401 -6.54 5.53 -3.90
C GLN A 401 -5.50 6.54 -3.37
N MET A 402 -5.93 7.60 -2.67
CA MET A 402 -5.06 8.56 -1.99
C MET A 402 -5.27 8.45 -0.47
N LEU A 403 -4.15 8.48 0.26
CA LEU A 403 -4.16 8.55 1.72
C LEU A 403 -4.14 10.03 2.15
N SER A 404 -5.07 10.42 3.00
CA SER A 404 -5.01 11.66 3.76
C SER A 404 -4.92 11.33 5.24
N PHE A 405 -4.26 12.19 6.00
CA PHE A 405 -4.23 12.08 7.45
C PHE A 405 -4.49 13.42 8.10
N LYS A 406 -5.03 13.37 9.31
CA LYS A 406 -5.12 14.54 10.18
C LYS A 406 -4.64 14.22 11.58
N VAL A 407 -3.97 15.19 12.19
CA VAL A 407 -3.49 15.13 13.57
C VAL A 407 -4.23 16.19 14.37
N GLU A 408 -4.89 15.76 15.44
CA GLU A 408 -5.68 16.63 16.32
C GLU A 408 -5.01 16.71 17.70
N MET A 409 -4.89 17.93 18.22
CA MET A 409 -4.41 18.21 19.57
C MET A 409 -5.15 19.41 20.18
N HIS A 410 -5.13 19.49 21.51
CA HIS A 410 -5.71 20.58 22.28
C HIS A 410 -4.62 21.30 23.06
N VAL A 411 -4.59 22.63 22.95
CA VAL A 411 -3.58 23.48 23.60
C VAL A 411 -4.23 24.55 24.46
N SER A 412 -3.61 24.88 25.59
CA SER A 412 -4.13 25.87 26.56
C SER A 412 -3.68 27.30 26.21
N VAL A 413 -3.86 27.70 24.95
CA VAL A 413 -3.46 29.01 24.40
C VAL A 413 -4.61 29.57 23.57
N GLY A 414 -4.80 30.88 23.53
CA GLY A 414 -5.86 31.52 22.73
C GLY A 414 -5.62 31.42 21.21
N ALA A 415 -6.69 31.19 20.44
CA ALA A 415 -6.62 30.83 19.02
C ALA A 415 -5.87 31.85 18.15
N GLY A 416 -6.04 33.15 18.40
CA GLY A 416 -5.35 34.20 17.67
C GLY A 416 -3.82 34.18 17.86
N GLN A 417 -3.34 33.85 19.06
CA GLN A 417 -1.90 33.71 19.32
C GLN A 417 -1.36 32.43 18.68
N THR A 418 -2.08 31.31 18.79
CA THR A 418 -1.74 30.06 18.12
C THR A 418 -1.63 30.26 16.61
N PHE A 419 -2.58 30.98 16.00
CA PHE A 419 -2.53 31.32 14.58
C PHE A 419 -1.28 32.14 14.22
N HIS A 420 -0.92 33.14 15.02
CA HIS A 420 0.27 33.95 14.76
C HIS A 420 1.56 33.12 14.85
N LEU A 421 1.69 32.25 15.86
CA LEU A 421 2.87 31.40 16.05
C LEU A 421 3.02 30.35 14.95
N LEU A 422 1.92 29.69 14.55
CA LEU A 422 1.93 28.67 13.50
C LEU A 422 2.01 29.25 12.09
N SER A 423 1.66 30.52 11.90
CA SER A 423 1.76 31.21 10.60
C SER A 423 3.21 31.45 10.17
N ASP A 424 4.15 31.56 11.11
CA ASP A 424 5.57 31.71 10.78
C ASP A 424 6.24 30.33 10.62
N LEU A 425 6.24 29.83 9.38
CA LEU A 425 6.86 28.54 9.05
C LEU A 425 8.37 28.48 9.35
N ARG A 426 9.06 29.62 9.49
CA ARG A 426 10.50 29.63 9.83
C ARG A 426 10.76 29.09 11.22
N ARG A 427 9.77 29.23 12.11
CA ARG A 427 9.82 28.75 13.49
C ARG A 427 9.45 27.27 13.62
N ARG A 428 8.95 26.67 12.54
CA ARG A 428 8.57 25.25 12.54
C ARG A 428 9.74 24.33 12.86
N LYS A 429 10.96 24.69 12.46
CA LYS A 429 12.20 23.96 12.81
C LYS A 429 12.49 23.89 14.32
N GLU A 430 11.90 24.78 15.12
CA GLU A 430 12.08 24.80 16.58
C GLU A 430 11.42 23.59 17.26
N TRP A 431 10.40 22.98 16.62
CA TRP A 431 9.62 21.88 17.18
C TRP A 431 9.39 20.69 16.23
N ASP A 432 9.50 20.87 14.92
CA ASP A 432 9.34 19.81 13.91
C ASP A 432 10.71 19.33 13.41
N GLN A 433 11.16 18.17 13.86
CA GLN A 433 12.46 17.58 13.48
C GLN A 433 12.57 17.26 11.98
N HIS A 434 11.45 17.24 11.25
CA HIS A 434 11.44 17.03 9.80
C HIS A 434 11.75 18.30 9.01
N TYR A 435 11.76 19.47 9.66
CA TYR A 435 12.09 20.76 9.02
C TYR A 435 13.53 21.13 9.35
N GLU A 436 14.44 20.88 8.40
CA GLU A 436 15.87 21.19 8.56
C GLU A 436 16.13 22.68 8.25
N GLU A 437 15.66 23.15 7.10
CA GLU A 437 15.78 24.54 6.67
C GLU A 437 14.44 25.07 6.16
N CYS A 438 14.16 26.34 6.42
CA CYS A 438 12.98 27.04 5.92
C CYS A 438 13.35 28.47 5.54
N GLU A 439 13.40 28.76 4.24
CA GLU A 439 13.75 30.06 3.66
C GLU A 439 12.52 30.72 3.05
N VAL A 440 12.38 32.03 3.21
CA VAL A 440 11.34 32.81 2.52
C VAL A 440 11.85 33.14 1.13
N ILE A 441 11.14 32.69 0.10
CA ILE A 441 11.49 33.02 -1.29
C ILE A 441 10.91 34.39 -1.65
N ASN A 442 9.60 34.55 -1.42
CA ASN A 442 8.88 35.77 -1.77
C ASN A 442 7.65 35.91 -0.86
N GLN A 443 7.37 37.13 -0.42
CA GLN A 443 6.11 37.48 0.22
C GLN A 443 5.18 38.02 -0.86
N ALA A 444 4.22 37.19 -1.27
CA ALA A 444 3.33 37.52 -2.37
C ALA A 444 2.25 38.53 -1.95
N ASP A 445 1.77 38.42 -0.71
CA ASP A 445 0.87 39.37 -0.06
C ASP A 445 1.07 39.35 1.48
N GLU A 446 0.32 40.15 2.24
CA GLU A 446 0.34 40.13 3.72
C GLU A 446 0.05 38.71 4.26
N ASP A 447 -0.91 38.02 3.63
CA ASP A 447 -1.42 36.71 4.03
C ASP A 447 -0.84 35.53 3.22
N ASP A 448 -0.11 35.78 2.13
CA ASP A 448 0.40 34.75 1.22
C ASP A 448 1.92 34.84 1.07
N THR A 449 2.63 33.76 1.44
CA THR A 449 4.11 33.71 1.39
C THR A 449 4.60 32.42 0.75
N LEU A 450 5.63 32.52 -0.07
CA LEU A 450 6.34 31.40 -0.67
C LEU A 450 7.57 31.03 0.15
N TYR A 451 7.67 29.74 0.49
CA TYR A 451 8.77 29.18 1.26
C TYR A 451 9.49 28.09 0.50
N ARG A 452 10.80 28.00 0.69
CA ARG A 452 11.60 26.81 0.39
C ARG A 452 11.83 26.07 1.69
N VAL A 453 11.40 24.81 1.75
CA VAL A 453 11.56 23.94 2.92
C VAL A 453 12.44 22.77 2.55
N ALA A 454 13.52 22.56 3.29
CA ALA A 454 14.35 21.37 3.18
C ALA A 454 14.04 20.41 4.34
N THR A 455 13.98 19.13 4.00
CA THR A 455 13.68 18.04 4.92
C THR A 455 14.77 16.96 4.83
N PRO A 456 15.16 16.36 5.97
CA PRO A 456 16.24 15.39 6.01
C PRO A 456 15.83 14.07 5.34
N SER A 457 16.79 13.28 4.85
CA SER A 457 16.45 12.02 4.19
C SER A 457 15.84 10.99 5.15
N VAL A 458 14.76 10.33 4.71
CA VAL A 458 14.11 9.21 5.43
C VAL A 458 14.97 7.94 5.44
N SER A 459 15.91 7.81 4.50
CA SER A 459 16.78 6.64 4.37
C SER A 459 18.23 7.03 4.62
N LYS A 460 19.01 6.18 5.31
CA LYS A 460 20.41 6.46 5.68
C LYS A 460 21.36 6.71 4.49
N ARG A 461 20.94 6.38 3.26
CA ARG A 461 21.69 6.57 2.01
C ARG A 461 20.96 7.44 0.97
N GLY A 462 19.82 8.04 1.32
CA GLY A 462 19.03 8.84 0.40
C GLY A 462 19.42 10.31 0.42
N LYS A 463 19.02 11.02 -0.64
CA LYS A 463 19.07 12.49 -0.68
C LYS A 463 17.95 13.06 0.21
N GLY A 464 18.15 14.26 0.75
CA GLY A 464 17.08 15.02 1.39
C GLY A 464 16.00 15.42 0.38
N GLN A 465 14.87 15.93 0.85
CA GLN A 465 13.83 16.48 -0.02
C GLN A 465 13.70 17.98 0.17
N ASP A 466 13.54 18.71 -0.93
CA ASP A 466 13.16 20.12 -0.91
C ASP A 466 11.73 20.32 -1.41
N PHE A 467 11.05 21.31 -0.86
CA PHE A 467 9.68 21.67 -1.22
C PHE A 467 9.60 23.18 -1.44
N ILE A 468 8.87 23.58 -2.46
CA ILE A 468 8.47 24.98 -2.65
C ILE A 468 6.99 25.07 -2.28
N LEU A 469 6.66 25.77 -1.20
CA LEU A 469 5.33 25.82 -0.63
C LEU A 469 4.76 27.25 -0.67
N LEU A 470 3.54 27.37 -1.19
CA LEU A 470 2.67 28.52 -0.99
C LEU A 470 1.92 28.36 0.33
N ALA A 471 2.13 29.29 1.25
CA ALA A 471 1.45 29.36 2.53
C ALA A 471 0.40 30.48 2.52
N SER A 472 -0.87 30.09 2.55
CA SER A 472 -2.03 30.98 2.51
C SER A 472 -2.74 31.02 3.86
N ARG A 473 -2.74 32.20 4.49
CA ARG A 473 -3.23 32.42 5.85
C ARG A 473 -4.57 33.15 5.81
N ARG A 474 -5.58 32.69 6.55
CA ARG A 474 -6.89 33.34 6.63
C ARG A 474 -7.42 33.35 8.06
N LYS A 475 -7.88 34.52 8.49
CA LYS A 475 -8.62 34.71 9.74
C LYS A 475 -10.09 34.28 9.54
N PRO A 476 -10.81 33.90 10.61
CA PRO A 476 -12.21 33.52 10.53
C PRO A 476 -13.09 34.68 10.03
N CYS A 477 -14.08 34.35 9.21
CA CYS A 477 -15.06 35.33 8.70
C CYS A 477 -16.20 35.55 9.71
N ASP A 478 -16.70 34.47 10.30
CA ASP A 478 -17.79 34.47 11.27
C ASP A 478 -17.40 33.86 12.62
N ALA A 479 -18.18 34.16 13.67
CA ALA A 479 -18.03 33.55 14.98
C ALA A 479 -18.31 32.04 14.89
N GLY A 480 -17.24 31.24 14.95
CA GLY A 480 -17.28 29.79 14.81
C GLY A 480 -16.53 29.26 13.59
N ASP A 481 -16.01 30.10 12.70
CA ASP A 481 -15.06 29.65 11.67
C ASP A 481 -13.65 29.42 12.27
N PRO A 482 -12.85 28.49 11.71
CA PRO A 482 -11.47 28.30 12.13
C PRO A 482 -10.53 29.34 11.52
N TYR A 483 -9.41 29.57 12.17
CA TYR A 483 -8.25 30.15 11.50
C TYR A 483 -7.59 29.09 10.61
N LEU A 484 -7.24 29.47 9.39
CA LEU A 484 -6.72 28.54 8.38
C LEU A 484 -5.31 28.94 7.94
N ILE A 485 -4.42 27.95 7.89
CA ILE A 485 -3.07 28.08 7.33
C ILE A 485 -2.92 26.95 6.30
N ALA A 486 -3.16 27.26 5.03
CA ALA A 486 -3.10 26.28 3.94
C ALA A 486 -1.74 26.28 3.24
N LEU A 487 -1.24 25.09 2.95
CA LEU A 487 0.07 24.82 2.35
C LEU A 487 -0.13 23.97 1.08
N ARG A 488 0.49 24.42 -0.02
CA ARG A 488 0.48 23.69 -1.30
C ARG A 488 1.79 23.88 -2.03
N SER A 489 2.24 22.86 -2.75
CA SER A 489 3.42 22.97 -3.60
C SER A 489 3.16 23.73 -4.88
N VAL A 490 4.08 24.65 -5.22
CA VAL A 490 4.07 25.39 -6.48
C VAL A 490 5.41 25.25 -7.20
N THR A 491 5.39 25.34 -8.53
CA THR A 491 6.61 25.34 -9.35
C THR A 491 7.04 26.75 -9.69
N LEU A 492 8.32 27.04 -9.42
CA LEU A 492 8.96 28.32 -9.72
C LEU A 492 10.14 28.06 -10.66
N PRO A 493 10.18 28.67 -11.86
CA PRO A 493 11.33 28.56 -12.78
C PRO A 493 12.64 29.03 -12.16
N THR A 494 12.58 29.96 -11.20
CA THR A 494 13.74 30.52 -10.49
C THR A 494 14.37 29.56 -9.49
N HIS A 495 13.66 28.50 -9.09
CA HIS A 495 14.11 27.53 -8.08
C HIS A 495 13.93 26.09 -8.60
N PRO A 496 14.68 25.71 -9.65
CA PRO A 496 14.63 24.36 -10.20
C PRO A 496 15.16 23.32 -9.19
N PRO A 497 14.85 22.03 -9.39
CA PRO A 497 15.42 20.95 -8.57
C PRO A 497 16.95 20.98 -8.62
N THR A 498 17.61 20.87 -7.47
CA THR A 498 19.07 20.80 -7.37
C THR A 498 19.55 19.36 -7.28
N GLU A 499 20.82 19.08 -7.53
CA GLU A 499 21.34 17.70 -7.43
C GLU A 499 21.36 17.17 -5.99
N ASP A 500 21.44 18.04 -4.99
CA ASP A 500 21.55 17.65 -3.57
C ASP A 500 20.21 17.18 -2.98
N TYR A 501 19.09 17.64 -3.54
CA TYR A 501 17.76 17.38 -3.02
C TYR A 501 16.84 16.75 -4.07
N THR A 502 15.92 15.91 -3.62
CA THR A 502 14.83 15.42 -4.48
C THR A 502 13.61 16.31 -4.28
N ARG A 503 13.12 16.96 -5.33
CA ARG A 503 11.93 17.82 -5.26
C ARG A 503 10.70 17.02 -4.84
N GLY A 504 10.19 17.32 -3.66
CA GLY A 504 8.93 16.81 -3.16
C GLY A 504 7.77 17.74 -3.54
N GLU A 505 6.56 17.18 -3.58
CA GLU A 505 5.33 17.92 -3.86
C GLU A 505 4.30 17.64 -2.77
N VAL A 506 3.50 18.64 -2.41
CA VAL A 506 2.41 18.57 -1.43
C VAL A 506 1.16 19.12 -2.09
N LEU A 507 0.13 18.29 -2.24
CA LEU A 507 -1.13 18.70 -2.87
C LEU A 507 -1.93 19.68 -2.00
N CYS A 508 -2.09 19.32 -0.72
CA CYS A 508 -2.80 20.11 0.26
C CYS A 508 -2.38 19.65 1.64
N ALA A 509 -1.84 20.58 2.43
CA ALA A 509 -1.59 20.41 3.84
C ALA A 509 -1.93 21.71 4.57
N GLY A 510 -1.99 21.69 5.89
CA GLY A 510 -2.25 22.93 6.63
C GLY A 510 -2.82 22.74 8.02
N PHE A 511 -3.01 23.85 8.71
CA PHE A 511 -3.62 23.89 10.04
C PHE A 511 -5.02 24.50 9.96
N ALA A 512 -5.96 23.87 10.66
CA ALA A 512 -7.23 24.45 11.06
C ALA A 512 -7.22 24.62 12.59
N ILE A 513 -7.44 25.84 13.03
CA ILE A 513 -7.34 26.25 14.43
C ILE A 513 -8.71 26.73 14.88
N TRP A 514 -9.31 25.96 15.78
CA TRP A 514 -10.66 26.16 16.28
C TRP A 514 -10.62 26.69 17.72
N GLU A 515 -11.32 27.78 17.97
CA GLU A 515 -11.49 28.32 19.32
C GLU A 515 -12.60 27.54 20.03
N GLU A 516 -12.24 26.72 21.03
CA GLU A 516 -13.24 26.00 21.86
C GLU A 516 -13.63 26.84 23.08
N SER A 517 -12.67 27.56 23.65
CA SER A 517 -12.89 28.57 24.69
C SER A 517 -11.80 29.66 24.61
N SER A 518 -11.95 30.73 25.39
CA SER A 518 -10.96 31.83 25.41
C SER A 518 -9.53 31.41 25.77
N THR A 519 -9.35 30.21 26.34
CA THR A 519 -8.06 29.68 26.80
C THR A 519 -7.72 28.32 26.21
N VAL A 520 -8.65 27.67 25.49
CA VAL A 520 -8.44 26.34 24.91
C VAL A 520 -8.69 26.39 23.42
N THR A 521 -7.68 25.98 22.67
CA THR A 521 -7.71 25.95 21.22
C THR A 521 -7.51 24.53 20.73
N LYS A 522 -8.36 24.10 19.81
CA LYS A 522 -8.20 22.84 19.09
C LYS A 522 -7.40 23.10 17.82
N VAL A 523 -6.25 22.45 17.70
CA VAL A 523 -5.38 22.54 16.52
C VAL A 523 -5.47 21.23 15.76
N THR A 524 -5.85 21.32 14.48
CA THR A 524 -5.90 20.17 13.59
C THR A 524 -4.97 20.40 12.41
N TYR A 525 -3.97 19.54 12.23
CA TYR A 525 -3.13 19.54 11.04
C TYR A 525 -3.66 18.52 10.03
N TYR A 526 -3.86 18.95 8.80
CA TYR A 526 -4.30 18.13 7.68
C TYR A 526 -3.16 17.96 6.68
N ASN A 527 -3.07 16.78 6.07
CA ASN A 527 -2.17 16.55 4.96
C ASN A 527 -2.71 15.44 4.04
N LYS A 528 -2.78 15.74 2.74
CA LYS A 528 -3.02 14.75 1.70
C LYS A 528 -1.67 14.14 1.32
N ALA A 529 -1.45 12.88 1.71
CA ALA A 529 -0.16 12.22 1.57
C ALA A 529 0.23 12.11 0.09
N THR A 530 1.36 12.73 -0.22
CA THR A 530 2.03 12.65 -1.52
C THR A 530 3.25 11.74 -1.42
N PRO A 531 3.83 11.26 -2.54
CA PRO A 531 5.01 10.40 -2.51
C PRO A 531 6.21 10.96 -1.73
N GLY A 532 6.34 12.30 -1.65
CA GLY A 532 7.38 12.94 -0.85
C GLY A 532 7.15 12.80 0.66
N VAL A 533 5.91 13.00 1.11
CA VAL A 533 5.54 13.01 2.54
C VAL A 533 5.21 11.60 3.07
N LEU A 534 4.77 10.69 2.20
CA LEU A 534 4.30 9.36 2.56
C LEU A 534 5.32 8.55 3.41
N PRO A 535 6.63 8.52 3.10
CA PRO A 535 7.59 7.71 3.86
C PRO A 535 7.75 8.14 5.32
N TYR A 536 7.43 9.41 5.65
CA TYR A 536 7.47 9.95 7.01
C TYR A 536 6.24 9.56 7.82
N ILE A 537 5.05 9.55 7.19
CA ILE A 537 3.80 9.24 7.90
C ILE A 537 3.49 7.74 7.92
N SER A 538 3.93 7.00 6.89
CA SER A 538 3.66 5.56 6.80
C SER A 538 4.36 4.78 7.91
N THR A 539 5.52 5.22 8.41
CA THR A 539 6.16 4.65 9.61
C THR A 539 5.26 4.76 10.83
N ASP A 540 4.62 5.91 11.01
CA ASP A 540 3.83 6.22 12.19
C ASP A 540 2.45 5.56 12.10
N ILE A 541 1.84 5.51 10.91
CA ILE A 541 0.61 4.75 10.64
C ILE A 541 0.83 3.25 10.78
N ALA A 542 1.98 2.75 10.31
CA ALA A 542 2.34 1.36 10.52
C ALA A 542 2.58 1.08 12.02
N GLY A 543 3.11 2.06 12.75
CA GLY A 543 3.41 1.99 14.18
C GLY A 543 4.88 1.73 14.50
N LEU A 544 5.79 1.91 13.53
CA LEU A 544 7.25 1.76 13.70
C LEU A 544 7.91 2.96 14.38
N SER A 545 7.26 4.12 14.31
CA SER A 545 7.77 5.39 14.82
C SER A 545 6.65 6.14 15.52
N SER A 546 7.06 7.11 16.34
CA SER A 546 6.19 8.08 16.97
C SER A 546 6.66 9.51 16.68
N SER A 547 7.39 9.73 15.58
CA SER A 547 8.00 11.01 15.24
C SER A 547 6.94 12.12 15.09
N PHE A 548 5.78 11.83 14.48
CA PHE A 548 4.67 12.78 14.42
C PHE A 548 4.11 13.06 15.81
N TYR A 549 3.93 12.05 16.65
CA TYR A 549 3.46 12.27 18.03
C TYR A 549 4.44 13.14 18.82
N SER A 550 5.73 12.85 18.71
CA SER A 550 6.78 13.64 19.36
C SER A 550 6.82 15.07 18.82
N ALA A 551 6.70 15.27 17.51
CA ALA A 551 6.68 16.59 16.88
C ALA A 551 5.46 17.42 17.30
N PHE A 552 4.26 16.83 17.31
CA PHE A 552 3.05 17.53 17.73
C PHE A 552 2.98 17.74 19.25
N SER A 553 3.54 16.83 20.04
CA SER A 553 3.75 17.07 21.47
C SER A 553 4.73 18.21 21.72
N ALA A 554 5.83 18.29 20.95
CA ALA A 554 6.77 19.41 20.99
C ALA A 554 6.11 20.71 20.53
N CYS A 555 5.23 20.67 19.52
CA CYS A 555 4.43 21.80 19.08
C CYS A 555 3.51 22.32 20.19
N SER A 556 2.81 21.42 20.89
CA SER A 556 1.99 21.78 22.06
C SER A 556 2.83 22.48 23.13
N HIS A 557 4.00 21.92 23.48
CA HIS A 557 4.91 22.53 24.45
C HIS A 557 5.46 23.88 23.99
N PHE A 558 5.79 24.02 22.71
CA PHE A 558 6.25 25.27 22.10
C PHE A 558 5.20 26.38 22.18
N LEU A 559 3.94 26.05 21.91
CA LEU A 559 2.84 27.00 22.00
C LEU A 559 2.61 27.44 23.46
N GLU A 560 2.67 26.51 24.41
CA GLU A 560 2.45 26.78 25.84
C GLU A 560 3.65 27.47 26.51
N SER A 561 4.89 27.20 26.11
CA SER A 561 6.08 27.84 26.70
C SER A 561 6.13 29.33 26.40
N ILE A 562 5.84 29.71 25.15
CA ILE A 562 5.82 31.11 24.72
C ILE A 562 4.66 31.88 25.35
N TYR A 563 3.55 31.18 25.63
CA TYR A 563 2.44 31.76 26.39
C TYR A 563 2.87 32.10 27.83
N ASN A 564 3.59 31.18 28.48
CA ASN A 564 4.03 31.35 29.87
C ASN A 564 5.20 32.34 30.05
N GLU A 565 5.98 32.64 29.00
CA GLU A 565 7.05 33.65 29.04
C GLU A 565 6.56 35.11 29.07
N LYS A 566 5.24 35.36 29.00
CA LYS A 566 4.66 36.68 29.34
C LYS A 566 3.65 36.53 30.48
N PRO A 567 4.05 36.90 31.70
CA PRO A 567 3.73 38.25 32.14
C PRO A 567 4.85 38.91 32.98
N PHE A 568 5.07 40.22 32.78
CA PHE A 568 5.72 41.24 33.63
C PHE A 568 6.67 42.14 32.82
N VAL A 569 6.09 43.05 32.04
CA VAL A 569 6.62 44.42 31.97
C VAL A 569 5.41 45.35 32.06
N GLN A 570 5.03 45.69 33.30
CA GLN A 570 4.44 46.98 33.60
C GLN A 570 5.61 47.98 33.63
N TYR A 571 5.61 48.96 32.73
CA TYR A 571 5.54 50.40 33.01
C TYR A 571 5.53 51.17 31.70
#